data_AF-A0A919YBU7-F1
#
_entry.id   AF-A0A919YBU7-F1
#
_cell.length_a   1.000
_cell.length_b   1.000
_cell.length_c   1.000
_cell.angle_alpha   90.00
_cell.angle_beta   90.00
_cell.angle_gamma   90.00
#
_symmetry.space_group_name_H-M   'P 1'
#
loop_
_entity.id
_entity.type
_entity.pdbx_description
1 polymer ?
#
loop_
_entity_poly.entity_id
_entity_poly.type
_entity_poly.pdbx_seq_one_letter_code
_entity_poly.pdbx_strand_id
1 'polypeptide(L)'
;MLNPFYRIENVEDGLAVWNIYRNEPVLKVTGKSVKFLHQAAEYQDVTEANTELKRKLSQRGIFLDVKRANMYKKLLMWTEEFESVIDRYKSSEVIIRCLQQTDIRMLASAGQSIFEKTGLTAFSGNTNATYIHYLVFYDSKEALQRLVKLIDRRYCSTLFLCKTNENEILEIGPCYPITASFCFDCLIDNLDRYRVIYTRVNECLPAEMLENEYLKAIMDYYTLFMTTLAQTHERKILIEYGSCSSTTVIPPRSPRCTCYIESQSGSFADT
;
A
#
# COMPACT_ATOMS: atom_id res chain seq x y z
N MET A 1 -12.62 -6.53 13.80
CA MET A 1 -12.10 -7.84 13.38
C MET A 1 -10.68 -8.00 13.89
N LEU A 2 -10.25 -9.21 14.22
CA LEU A 2 -8.85 -9.49 14.55
C LEU A 2 -7.96 -9.31 13.30
N ASN A 3 -6.78 -8.73 13.47
CA ASN A 3 -5.76 -8.69 12.44
C ASN A 3 -5.24 -10.11 12.16
N PRO A 4 -5.24 -10.57 10.90
CA PRO A 4 -4.82 -11.93 10.52
C PRO A 4 -3.44 -12.36 10.98
N PHE A 5 -2.50 -11.42 11.20
CA PHE A 5 -1.16 -11.74 11.72
C PHE A 5 -1.15 -12.03 13.23
N TYR A 6 -2.28 -11.83 13.92
CA TYR A 6 -2.41 -12.11 15.33
C TYR A 6 -3.41 -13.23 15.59
N ARG A 7 -3.12 -14.01 16.63
CA ARG A 7 -4.06 -14.90 17.30
C ARG A 7 -4.17 -14.46 18.77
N ILE A 8 -5.32 -14.73 19.36
CA ILE A 8 -5.63 -14.37 20.74
C ILE A 8 -5.93 -15.64 21.50
N GLU A 9 -5.41 -15.75 22.72
CA GLU A 9 -5.65 -16.89 23.60
C GLU A 9 -6.02 -16.41 25.01
N ASN A 10 -6.94 -17.11 25.65
CA ASN A 10 -7.22 -16.91 27.07
C ASN A 10 -6.10 -17.56 27.89
N VAL A 11 -5.56 -16.82 28.86
CA VAL A 11 -4.59 -17.32 29.85
C VAL A 11 -5.18 -17.18 31.25
N GLU A 12 -4.58 -17.85 32.23
CA GLU A 12 -5.12 -17.99 33.61
C GLU A 12 -5.67 -16.67 34.19
N ASP A 13 -4.94 -15.56 34.02
CA ASP A 13 -5.30 -14.24 34.54
C ASP A 13 -5.66 -13.19 33.47
N GLY A 14 -5.99 -13.60 32.23
CA GLY A 14 -6.39 -12.64 31.20
C GLY A 14 -6.27 -13.15 29.78
N LEU A 15 -5.65 -12.35 28.91
CA LEU A 15 -5.58 -12.60 27.47
C LEU A 15 -4.16 -12.35 26.95
N ALA A 16 -3.67 -13.29 26.17
CA ALA A 16 -2.41 -13.20 25.47
C ALA A 16 -2.67 -13.00 23.97
N VAL A 17 -2.00 -12.00 23.40
CA VAL A 17 -1.96 -11.76 21.97
C VAL A 17 -0.64 -12.29 21.45
N TRP A 18 -0.71 -13.08 20.40
CA TRP A 18 0.43 -13.72 19.77
C TRP A 18 0.49 -13.29 18.31
N ASN A 19 1.68 -12.98 17.81
CA ASN A 19 1.90 -13.01 16.37
C ASN A 19 1.91 -14.48 15.92
N ILE A 20 1.25 -14.82 14.81
CA ILE A 20 1.12 -16.19 14.33
C ILE A 20 2.47 -16.86 14.02
N TYR A 21 3.53 -16.08 13.81
CA TYR A 21 4.89 -16.55 13.55
C TYR A 21 5.77 -16.64 14.80
N ARG A 22 5.25 -16.33 16.00
CA ARG A 22 6.01 -16.34 17.26
C ARG A 22 5.52 -17.38 18.25
N ASN A 23 6.48 -17.94 18.97
CA ASN A 23 6.27 -18.85 20.10
C ASN A 23 6.21 -18.14 21.46
N GLU A 24 6.11 -16.80 21.46
CA GLU A 24 5.90 -16.00 22.67
C GLU A 24 4.86 -14.90 22.43
N PRO A 25 4.09 -14.51 23.45
CA PRO A 25 3.05 -13.50 23.30
C PRO A 25 3.67 -12.11 23.14
N VAL A 26 3.14 -11.34 22.19
CA VAL A 26 3.54 -9.95 21.93
C VAL A 26 2.89 -8.98 22.93
N LEU A 27 1.79 -9.38 23.54
CA LEU A 27 1.10 -8.59 24.56
C LEU A 27 0.32 -9.52 25.51
N LYS A 28 0.45 -9.28 26.82
CA LYS A 28 -0.44 -9.88 27.82
C LYS A 28 -1.28 -8.78 28.45
N VAL A 29 -2.58 -9.01 28.54
CA VAL A 29 -3.55 -8.12 29.19
C VAL A 29 -4.18 -8.88 30.35
N THR A 30 -3.91 -8.44 31.58
CA THR A 30 -4.43 -9.07 32.80
C THR A 30 -5.74 -8.43 33.24
N GLY A 31 -6.69 -9.22 33.73
CA GLY A 31 -7.92 -8.73 34.36
C GLY A 31 -9.16 -9.59 34.11
N LYS A 32 -10.07 -9.61 35.10
CA LYS A 32 -11.30 -10.43 35.06
C LYS A 32 -12.28 -10.03 33.93
N SER A 33 -12.27 -8.77 33.48
CA SER A 33 -13.13 -8.25 32.40
C SER A 33 -12.61 -8.57 30.98
N VAL A 34 -11.46 -9.24 30.86
CA VAL A 34 -10.76 -9.46 29.58
C VAL A 34 -11.27 -10.70 28.84
N LYS A 35 -11.90 -11.67 29.53
CA LYS A 35 -12.44 -12.90 28.91
C LYS A 35 -13.51 -12.63 27.83
N PHE A 36 -14.24 -11.52 27.94
CA PHE A 36 -15.26 -11.11 26.95
C PHE A 36 -14.66 -10.60 25.63
N LEU A 37 -13.36 -10.27 25.58
CA LEU A 37 -12.71 -9.76 24.37
C LEU A 37 -12.35 -10.85 23.37
N HIS A 38 -12.17 -12.10 23.80
CA HIS A 38 -12.00 -13.22 22.88
C HIS A 38 -13.26 -13.39 22.02
N GLN A 39 -14.43 -13.39 22.67
CA GLN A 39 -15.73 -13.42 21.97
C GLN A 39 -15.93 -12.16 21.12
N ALA A 40 -15.50 -10.98 21.57
CA ALA A 40 -15.57 -9.74 20.77
C ALA A 40 -14.64 -9.73 19.54
N ALA A 41 -13.58 -10.55 19.55
CA ALA A 41 -12.67 -10.72 18.41
C ALA A 41 -13.27 -11.61 17.32
N GLU A 42 -14.01 -12.64 17.75
CA GLU A 42 -14.63 -13.67 16.90
C GLU A 42 -16.01 -13.26 16.37
N TYR A 43 -16.80 -12.53 17.16
CA TYR A 43 -18.14 -12.10 16.81
C TYR A 43 -18.16 -10.57 16.64
N GLN A 44 -18.54 -10.08 15.46
CA GLN A 44 -18.51 -8.67 15.04
C GLN A 44 -19.38 -7.71 15.88
N ASP A 45 -20.00 -8.20 16.94
CA ASP A 45 -21.04 -7.50 17.69
C ASP A 45 -20.73 -7.56 19.19
N VAL A 46 -20.17 -6.45 19.71
CA VAL A 46 -20.16 -6.19 21.15
C VAL A 46 -20.39 -4.70 21.33
N THR A 47 -21.66 -4.37 21.50
CA THR A 47 -22.12 -3.14 22.11
C THR A 47 -21.65 -3.12 23.57
N GLU A 48 -20.88 -2.07 23.90
CA GLU A 48 -20.72 -1.46 25.24
C GLU A 48 -19.72 -1.99 26.27
N ALA A 49 -19.30 -3.26 26.30
CA ALA A 49 -18.35 -3.69 27.34
C ALA A 49 -16.88 -3.57 26.88
N ASN A 50 -16.21 -2.49 27.31
CA ASN A 50 -14.75 -2.28 27.31
C ASN A 50 -14.13 -1.49 26.13
N THR A 51 -14.76 -0.34 25.81
CA THR A 51 -14.35 0.61 24.75
C THR A 51 -12.89 1.03 24.84
N GLU A 52 -12.33 1.19 26.04
CA GLU A 52 -10.96 1.67 26.24
C GLU A 52 -9.91 0.61 25.89
N LEU A 53 -10.11 -0.64 26.30
CA LEU A 53 -9.19 -1.72 25.95
C LEU A 53 -9.28 -2.05 24.45
N LYS A 54 -10.49 -2.07 23.87
CA LYS A 54 -10.68 -2.20 22.42
C LYS A 54 -9.97 -1.07 21.67
N ARG A 55 -10.09 0.18 22.14
CA ARG A 55 -9.38 1.34 21.57
C ARG A 55 -7.87 1.17 21.62
N LYS A 56 -7.30 0.75 22.77
CA LYS A 56 -5.86 0.48 22.91
C LYS A 56 -5.38 -0.63 21.97
N LEU A 57 -6.16 -1.71 21.84
CA LEU A 57 -5.83 -2.83 20.95
C LEU A 57 -5.96 -2.44 19.47
N SER A 58 -6.93 -1.60 19.11
CA SER A 58 -7.03 -1.01 17.77
C SER A 58 -5.87 -0.06 17.45
N GLN A 59 -5.44 0.76 18.42
CA GLN A 59 -4.26 1.61 18.28
C GLN A 59 -2.97 0.81 18.05
N ARG A 60 -2.91 -0.43 18.56
CA ARG A 60 -1.81 -1.38 18.34
C ARG A 60 -1.99 -2.28 17.11
N GLY A 61 -3.07 -2.12 16.36
CA GLY A 61 -3.29 -2.83 15.10
C GLY A 61 -3.72 -4.28 15.30
N ILE A 62 -4.09 -4.64 16.52
CA ILE A 62 -4.59 -5.95 16.88
C ILE A 62 -6.03 -6.09 16.41
N PHE A 63 -6.84 -5.06 16.64
CA PHE A 63 -8.17 -4.96 16.07
C PHE A 63 -8.21 -3.97 14.91
N LEU A 64 -8.85 -4.40 13.83
CA LEU A 64 -8.99 -3.65 12.60
C LEU A 64 -10.47 -3.52 12.22
N ASP A 65 -10.79 -2.46 11.48
CA ASP A 65 -12.02 -2.42 10.69
C ASP A 65 -11.98 -3.51 9.59
N VAL A 66 -13.16 -3.82 9.03
CA VAL A 66 -13.32 -4.92 8.06
C VAL A 66 -12.44 -4.72 6.82
N LYS A 67 -12.31 -3.47 6.35
CA LYS A 67 -11.59 -3.16 5.12
C LYS A 67 -10.09 -3.37 5.29
N ARG A 68 -9.51 -2.86 6.39
CA ARG A 68 -8.13 -3.15 6.76
C ARG A 68 -7.93 -4.64 6.97
N ALA A 69 -8.79 -5.31 7.73
CA ALA A 69 -8.65 -6.75 7.97
C ALA A 69 -8.57 -7.56 6.66
N ASN A 70 -9.39 -7.25 5.66
CA ASN A 70 -9.34 -7.90 4.34
C ASN A 70 -8.02 -7.64 3.60
N MET A 71 -7.50 -6.42 3.64
CA MET A 71 -6.18 -6.10 3.07
C MET A 71 -5.07 -6.90 3.77
N TYR A 72 -5.08 -6.98 5.11
CA TYR A 72 -4.10 -7.77 5.86
C TYR A 72 -4.19 -9.26 5.57
N LYS A 73 -5.37 -9.80 5.22
CA LYS A 73 -5.50 -11.21 4.79
C LYS A 73 -4.76 -11.46 3.47
N LYS A 74 -4.87 -10.54 2.51
CA LYS A 74 -4.13 -10.64 1.24
C LYS A 74 -2.62 -10.57 1.45
N LEU A 75 -2.17 -9.64 2.30
CA LEU A 75 -0.76 -9.51 2.67
C LEU A 75 -0.23 -10.77 3.38
N LEU A 76 -1.03 -11.36 4.27
CA LEU A 76 -0.69 -12.61 4.95
C LEU A 76 -0.40 -13.74 3.96
N MET A 77 -1.30 -13.95 2.99
CA MET A 77 -1.13 -14.99 1.95
C MET A 77 0.20 -14.82 1.21
N TRP A 78 0.57 -13.59 0.85
CA TRP A 78 1.85 -13.35 0.19
C TRP A 78 3.03 -13.60 1.12
N THR A 79 2.99 -13.15 2.37
CA THR A 79 4.10 -13.43 3.30
C THR A 79 4.35 -14.92 3.54
N GLU A 80 3.34 -15.77 3.35
CA GLU A 80 3.48 -17.23 3.40
C GLU A 80 4.16 -17.79 2.15
N GLU A 81 3.87 -17.25 0.96
CA GLU A 81 4.49 -17.67 -0.31
C GLU A 81 6.01 -17.43 -0.36
N PHE A 82 6.53 -16.45 0.39
CA PHE A 82 7.95 -16.07 0.37
C PHE A 82 8.77 -16.59 1.55
N GLU A 83 8.30 -17.62 2.27
CA GLU A 83 8.91 -18.16 3.49
C GLU A 83 10.43 -18.38 3.42
N SER A 84 10.96 -18.79 2.25
CA SER A 84 12.38 -19.09 2.08
C SER A 84 13.29 -17.85 2.00
N VAL A 85 12.72 -16.65 1.82
CA VAL A 85 13.48 -15.42 1.52
C VAL A 85 13.31 -14.37 2.62
N ILE A 86 12.28 -14.49 3.47
CA ILE A 86 11.96 -13.46 4.47
C ILE A 86 11.78 -14.00 5.90
N ASP A 87 12.18 -13.19 6.88
CA ASP A 87 11.77 -13.35 8.27
C ASP A 87 10.31 -12.90 8.41
N ARG A 88 9.38 -13.86 8.33
CA ARG A 88 7.92 -13.61 8.35
C ARG A 88 7.47 -12.81 9.57
N TYR A 89 8.07 -13.05 10.73
CA TYR A 89 7.75 -12.31 11.94
C TYR A 89 8.13 -10.83 11.77
N LYS A 90 9.40 -10.53 11.43
CA LYS A 90 9.84 -9.13 11.25
C LYS A 90 9.08 -8.42 10.14
N SER A 91 8.84 -9.10 9.01
CA SER A 91 8.06 -8.54 7.90
C SER A 91 6.65 -8.20 8.35
N SER A 92 5.98 -9.10 9.07
CA SER A 92 4.64 -8.83 9.60
C SER A 92 4.63 -7.64 10.57
N GLU A 93 5.63 -7.50 11.45
CA GLU A 93 5.71 -6.35 12.36
C GLU A 93 5.90 -5.01 11.63
N VAL A 94 6.78 -5.00 10.63
CA VAL A 94 7.01 -3.81 9.79
C VAL A 94 5.73 -3.44 9.04
N ILE A 95 5.09 -4.41 8.38
CA ILE A 95 3.85 -4.22 7.63
C ILE A 95 2.75 -3.68 8.55
N ILE A 96 2.52 -4.31 9.71
CA ILE A 96 1.49 -3.88 10.66
C ILE A 96 1.74 -2.44 11.12
N ARG A 97 2.95 -2.15 11.61
CA ARG A 97 3.30 -0.82 12.12
C ARG A 97 3.13 0.26 11.05
N CYS A 98 3.67 0.04 9.85
CA CYS A 98 3.65 1.04 8.79
C CYS A 98 2.24 1.25 8.22
N LEU A 99 1.48 0.17 7.96
CA LEU A 99 0.11 0.27 7.44
C LEU A 99 -0.86 0.95 8.40
N GLN A 100 -0.68 0.78 9.72
CA GLN A 100 -1.46 1.53 10.70
C GLN A 100 -1.25 3.04 10.62
N GLN A 101 -0.04 3.47 10.24
CA GLN A 101 0.35 4.87 10.11
C GLN A 101 0.15 5.39 8.68
N THR A 102 -0.64 4.68 7.87
CA THR A 102 -0.86 5.01 6.47
C THR A 102 -2.16 5.79 6.26
N ASP A 103 -2.11 6.77 5.36
CA ASP A 103 -3.24 7.37 4.67
C ASP A 103 -3.13 7.02 3.17
N ILE A 104 -4.13 6.32 2.64
CA ILE A 104 -4.22 6.01 1.21
C ILE A 104 -5.21 6.96 0.57
N ARG A 105 -4.70 7.84 -0.28
CA ARG A 105 -5.46 8.84 -1.01
C ARG A 105 -5.60 8.43 -2.46
N MET A 106 -6.79 8.68 -2.98
CA MET A 106 -7.15 8.35 -4.34
C MET A 106 -7.51 9.63 -5.09
N LEU A 107 -6.91 9.80 -6.26
CA LEU A 107 -7.19 10.92 -7.18
C LEU A 107 -7.61 10.33 -8.52
N ALA A 108 -8.65 10.89 -9.15
CA ALA A 108 -9.05 10.50 -10.50
C ALA A 108 -9.42 11.72 -11.34
N SER A 109 -9.34 11.57 -12.66
CA SER A 109 -9.93 12.53 -13.58
C SER A 109 -11.46 12.56 -13.42
N ALA A 110 -12.06 13.71 -13.76
CA ALA A 110 -13.50 13.93 -13.59
C ALA A 110 -14.31 12.88 -14.37
N GLY A 111 -15.36 12.33 -13.73
CA GLY A 111 -16.26 11.36 -14.35
C GLY A 111 -15.86 9.89 -14.22
N GLN A 112 -14.72 9.58 -13.60
CA GLN A 112 -14.33 8.19 -13.36
C GLN A 112 -15.00 7.62 -12.10
N SER A 113 -15.73 6.51 -12.26
CA SER A 113 -16.31 5.73 -11.13
C SER A 113 -15.50 4.48 -10.78
N ILE A 114 -14.27 4.36 -11.30
CA ILE A 114 -13.44 3.17 -11.18
C ILE A 114 -13.12 2.79 -9.73
N PHE A 115 -13.15 3.74 -8.79
CA PHE A 115 -12.92 3.51 -7.37
C PHE A 115 -13.84 2.43 -6.78
N GLU A 116 -15.14 2.50 -7.09
CA GLU A 116 -16.13 1.57 -6.54
C GLU A 116 -15.97 0.15 -7.09
N LYS A 117 -15.39 0.02 -8.29
CA LYS A 117 -15.21 -1.26 -9.00
C LYS A 117 -13.94 -1.99 -8.62
N THR A 118 -12.92 -1.28 -8.13
CA THR A 118 -11.61 -1.88 -7.83
C THR A 118 -11.54 -2.54 -6.46
N GLY A 119 -12.52 -2.31 -5.57
CA GLY A 119 -12.49 -2.79 -4.18
C GLY A 119 -11.40 -2.15 -3.31
N LEU A 120 -10.45 -1.44 -3.93
CA LEU A 120 -9.44 -0.63 -3.26
C LEU A 120 -10.13 0.44 -2.44
N THR A 121 -9.86 0.44 -1.14
CA THR A 121 -10.42 1.45 -0.26
C THR A 121 -9.39 2.54 0.01
N ALA A 122 -9.75 3.79 -0.27
CA ALA A 122 -9.05 4.93 0.31
C ALA A 122 -9.19 4.90 1.84
N PHE A 123 -8.08 5.01 2.56
CA PHE A 123 -8.07 5.18 4.02
C PHE A 123 -7.80 6.65 4.33
N SER A 124 -8.66 7.53 3.81
CA SER A 124 -8.52 8.97 4.02
C SER A 124 -8.96 9.38 5.43
N GLY A 125 -8.28 10.38 5.99
CA GLY A 125 -8.66 10.97 7.28
C GLY A 125 -7.95 10.37 8.50
N ASN A 126 -6.88 9.59 8.30
CA ASN A 126 -5.98 9.25 9.41
C ASN A 126 -5.14 10.48 9.78
N THR A 127 -5.61 11.24 10.77
CA THR A 127 -4.95 12.48 11.24
C THR A 127 -3.55 12.27 11.79
N ASN A 128 -3.18 11.03 12.13
CA ASN A 128 -1.87 10.65 12.62
C ASN A 128 -1.04 9.87 11.57
N ALA A 129 -1.43 9.93 10.29
CA ALA A 129 -0.70 9.24 9.24
C ALA A 129 0.71 9.83 9.10
N THR A 130 1.69 8.93 9.18
CA THR A 130 3.10 9.22 8.88
C THR A 130 3.39 9.00 7.39
N TYR A 131 2.69 8.05 6.78
CA TYR A 131 2.88 7.68 5.38
C TYR A 131 1.64 8.02 4.56
N ILE A 132 1.79 8.86 3.53
CA ILE A 132 0.67 9.22 2.64
C ILE A 132 0.95 8.68 1.25
N HIS A 133 0.12 7.74 0.79
CA HIS A 133 0.26 7.09 -0.51
C HIS A 133 -0.83 7.60 -1.43
N TYR A 134 -0.45 8.02 -2.63
CA TYR A 134 -1.39 8.43 -3.66
C TYR A 134 -1.55 7.35 -4.70
N LEU A 135 -2.77 6.94 -4.95
CA LEU A 135 -3.17 6.17 -6.12
C LEU A 135 -3.89 7.11 -7.10
N VAL A 136 -3.29 7.32 -8.27
CA VAL A 136 -3.75 8.31 -9.24
C VAL A 136 -4.25 7.61 -10.50
N PHE A 137 -5.54 7.77 -10.76
CA PHE A 137 -6.21 7.31 -11.96
C PHE A 137 -6.28 8.44 -12.99
N TYR A 138 -5.83 8.19 -14.22
CA TYR A 138 -5.76 9.22 -15.26
C TYR A 138 -6.04 8.62 -16.64
N ASP A 139 -6.61 9.43 -17.52
CA ASP A 139 -6.92 9.05 -18.91
C ASP A 139 -5.92 9.60 -19.93
N SER A 140 -5.24 10.67 -19.58
CA SER A 140 -4.41 11.48 -20.46
C SER A 140 -3.26 12.12 -19.67
N LYS A 141 -2.20 12.53 -20.38
CA LYS A 141 -1.07 13.24 -19.74
C LYS A 141 -1.52 14.56 -19.14
N GLU A 142 -2.43 15.26 -19.81
CA GLU A 142 -2.99 16.53 -19.39
C GLU A 142 -3.81 16.35 -18.10
N ALA A 143 -4.60 15.27 -17.99
CA ALA A 143 -5.28 14.93 -16.75
C ALA A 143 -4.28 14.64 -15.63
N LEU A 144 -3.27 13.81 -15.89
CA LEU A 144 -2.24 13.51 -14.91
C LEU A 144 -1.52 14.78 -14.42
N GLN A 145 -1.14 15.70 -15.32
CA GLN A 145 -0.54 17.00 -14.99
C GLN A 145 -1.43 17.85 -14.07
N ARG A 146 -2.76 17.79 -14.21
CA ARG A 146 -3.68 18.47 -13.30
C ARG A 146 -3.75 17.79 -11.93
N LEU A 147 -3.84 16.46 -11.92
CA LEU A 147 -3.99 15.67 -10.69
C LEU A 147 -2.75 15.77 -9.79
N VAL A 148 -1.55 15.71 -10.37
CA VAL A 148 -0.31 15.78 -9.58
C VAL A 148 -0.10 17.12 -8.88
N LYS A 149 -0.73 18.21 -9.36
CA LYS A 149 -0.72 19.51 -8.67
C LYS A 149 -1.52 19.50 -7.37
N LEU A 150 -2.40 18.52 -7.17
CA LEU A 150 -3.17 18.34 -5.93
C LEU A 150 -2.39 17.58 -4.85
N ILE A 151 -1.20 17.06 -5.18
CA ILE A 151 -0.38 16.26 -4.29
C ILE A 151 0.57 17.19 -3.52
N ASP A 152 0.46 17.22 -2.18
CA ASP A 152 1.49 17.87 -1.36
C ASP A 152 2.73 16.98 -1.29
N ARG A 153 3.76 17.40 -2.02
CA ARG A 153 5.02 16.66 -2.18
C ARG A 153 5.78 16.48 -0.87
N ARG A 154 5.55 17.32 0.14
CA ARG A 154 6.26 17.25 1.42
C ARG A 154 5.85 16.06 2.27
N TYR A 155 4.64 15.56 2.05
CA TYR A 155 4.06 14.49 2.87
C TYR A 155 3.75 13.22 2.06
N CYS A 156 3.93 13.24 0.74
CA CYS A 156 3.70 12.10 -0.12
C CYS A 156 4.85 11.09 0.04
N SER A 157 4.52 9.86 0.44
CA SER A 157 5.43 8.72 0.51
C SER A 157 5.60 8.07 -0.87
N THR A 158 4.49 7.75 -1.54
CA THR A 158 4.51 7.11 -2.85
C THR A 158 3.42 7.62 -3.77
N LEU A 159 3.70 7.51 -5.07
CA LEU A 159 2.77 7.75 -6.16
C LEU A 159 2.62 6.46 -6.97
N PHE A 160 1.43 5.88 -6.96
CA PHE A 160 1.06 4.75 -7.82
C PHE A 160 0.17 5.25 -8.94
N LEU A 161 0.54 4.95 -10.17
CA LEU A 161 -0.17 5.39 -11.37
C LEU A 161 -1.06 4.29 -11.92
N CYS A 162 -2.24 4.66 -12.40
CA CYS A 162 -3.17 3.76 -13.06
C CYS A 162 -3.78 4.50 -14.25
N LYS A 163 -3.50 4.05 -15.48
CA LYS A 163 -4.13 4.65 -16.65
C LYS A 163 -5.45 3.94 -16.92
N THR A 164 -6.48 4.73 -17.13
CA THR A 164 -7.85 4.24 -17.33
C THR A 164 -8.49 4.93 -18.52
N ASN A 165 -9.48 4.28 -19.13
CA ASN A 165 -10.36 4.93 -20.10
C ASN A 165 -11.79 4.61 -19.71
N GLU A 166 -12.58 5.65 -19.42
CA GLU A 166 -13.92 5.56 -18.84
C GLU A 166 -13.96 4.69 -17.56
N ASN A 167 -14.11 3.38 -17.74
CA ASN A 167 -14.28 2.35 -16.72
C ASN A 167 -13.33 1.16 -16.88
N GLU A 168 -12.39 1.22 -17.81
CA GLU A 168 -11.44 0.15 -18.08
C GLU A 168 -10.05 0.55 -17.57
N ILE A 169 -9.33 -0.42 -17.02
CA ILE A 169 -7.94 -0.27 -16.61
C ILE A 169 -7.07 -0.66 -17.80
N LEU A 170 -6.27 0.29 -18.28
CA LEU A 170 -5.38 0.12 -19.42
C LEU A 170 -3.93 -0.11 -18.99
N GLU A 171 -3.50 0.56 -17.92
CA GLU A 171 -2.14 0.44 -17.41
C GLU A 171 -2.15 0.42 -15.88
N ILE A 172 -1.39 -0.50 -15.28
CA ILE A 172 -1.18 -0.59 -13.82
C ILE A 172 0.27 -0.26 -13.51
N GLY A 173 0.48 0.69 -12.62
CA GLY A 173 1.80 1.21 -12.29
C GLY A 173 2.29 2.26 -13.29
N PRO A 174 3.48 2.83 -13.06
CA PRO A 174 4.42 2.44 -12.01
C PRO A 174 4.06 2.95 -10.61
N CYS A 175 4.69 2.36 -9.60
CA CYS A 175 4.78 2.93 -8.26
C CYS A 175 6.14 3.61 -8.07
N TYR A 176 6.15 4.81 -7.51
CA TYR A 176 7.37 5.55 -7.20
C TYR A 176 7.38 6.02 -5.74
N PRO A 177 8.49 5.81 -5.01
CA PRO A 177 8.74 6.56 -3.79
C PRO A 177 9.01 8.04 -4.13
N ILE A 178 8.35 8.95 -3.42
CA ILE A 178 8.54 10.38 -3.63
C ILE A 178 9.69 10.85 -2.76
N THR A 179 10.85 11.01 -3.38
CA THR A 179 12.06 11.53 -2.75
C THR A 179 12.29 12.99 -3.14
N ALA A 180 13.24 13.67 -2.48
CA ALA A 180 13.66 15.02 -2.84
C ALA A 180 14.07 15.13 -4.33
N SER A 181 14.56 14.03 -4.89
CA SER A 181 14.91 13.95 -6.30
C SER A 181 13.72 13.79 -7.25
N PHE A 182 12.57 13.31 -6.82
CA PHE A 182 11.47 12.99 -7.74
C PHE A 182 11.03 14.20 -8.60
N CYS A 183 10.67 14.00 -9.88
CA CYS A 183 10.14 15.08 -10.73
C CYS A 183 8.91 14.62 -11.51
N PHE A 184 7.77 15.28 -11.27
CA PHE A 184 6.52 14.96 -11.95
C PHE A 184 6.60 15.23 -13.46
N ASP A 185 7.20 16.35 -13.87
CA ASP A 185 7.28 16.69 -15.29
C ASP A 185 8.13 15.67 -16.05
N CYS A 186 9.32 15.32 -15.52
CA CYS A 186 10.17 14.33 -16.18
C CYS A 186 9.52 12.92 -16.17
N LEU A 187 8.76 12.57 -15.12
CA LEU A 187 7.98 11.33 -15.10
C LEU A 187 6.95 11.32 -16.23
N ILE A 188 6.11 12.35 -16.34
CA ILE A 188 5.03 12.43 -17.33
C ILE A 188 5.58 12.34 -18.76
N ASP A 189 6.72 12.97 -19.02
CA ASP A 189 7.43 12.89 -20.30
C ASP A 189 7.96 11.49 -20.61
N ASN A 190 8.36 10.75 -19.57
CA ASN A 190 8.96 9.42 -19.69
C ASN A 190 7.94 8.28 -19.69
N LEU A 191 6.68 8.50 -19.31
CA LEU A 191 5.67 7.42 -19.15
C LEU A 191 5.47 6.56 -20.41
N ASP A 192 5.74 7.10 -21.60
CA ASP A 192 5.64 6.37 -22.86
C ASP A 192 6.99 5.85 -23.38
N ARG A 193 8.09 6.14 -22.67
CA ARG A 193 9.44 5.72 -23.04
C ARG A 193 9.78 4.38 -22.41
N TYR A 194 9.14 3.34 -22.91
CA TYR A 194 9.36 1.98 -22.44
C TYR A 194 9.50 0.99 -23.60
N ARG A 195 9.94 -0.22 -23.28
CA ARG A 195 9.83 -1.40 -24.14
C ARG A 195 9.06 -2.48 -23.40
N VAL A 196 8.29 -3.27 -24.12
CA VAL A 196 7.68 -4.48 -23.56
C VAL A 196 8.78 -5.53 -23.39
N ILE A 197 8.92 -6.06 -22.18
CA ILE A 197 9.89 -7.12 -21.85
C ILE A 197 9.25 -8.49 -22.00
N TYR A 198 8.01 -8.62 -21.52
CA TYR A 198 7.35 -9.90 -21.38
C TYR A 198 5.84 -9.73 -21.50
N THR A 199 5.18 -10.65 -22.21
CA THR A 199 3.73 -10.69 -22.38
C THR A 199 3.22 -12.06 -22.00
N ARG A 200 2.11 -12.10 -21.26
CA ARG A 200 1.42 -13.33 -20.87
C ARG A 200 -0.08 -13.21 -21.06
N VAL A 201 -0.76 -14.35 -21.07
CA VAL A 201 -2.23 -14.40 -20.98
C VAL A 201 -2.67 -13.75 -19.68
N ASN A 202 -3.73 -12.95 -19.73
CA ASN A 202 -4.28 -12.36 -18.54
C ASN A 202 -5.13 -13.39 -17.77
N GLU A 203 -4.68 -13.80 -16.60
CA GLU A 203 -5.30 -14.86 -15.78
C GLU A 203 -6.30 -14.31 -14.76
N CYS A 204 -6.31 -13.00 -14.50
CA CYS A 204 -7.17 -12.38 -13.49
C CYS A 204 -7.85 -11.10 -14.00
N LEU A 205 -8.87 -10.65 -13.27
CA LEU A 205 -9.57 -9.41 -13.61
C LEU A 205 -8.63 -8.21 -13.40
N PRO A 206 -8.64 -7.19 -14.29
CA PRO A 206 -7.80 -6.00 -14.15
C PRO A 206 -7.91 -5.29 -12.79
N ALA A 207 -9.10 -5.27 -12.20
CA ALA A 207 -9.33 -4.71 -10.86
C ALA A 207 -8.58 -5.47 -9.76
N GLU A 208 -8.62 -6.81 -9.82
CA GLU A 208 -7.89 -7.67 -8.88
C GLU A 208 -6.38 -7.55 -9.09
N MET A 209 -5.93 -7.48 -10.34
CA MET A 209 -4.52 -7.23 -10.66
C MET A 209 -4.05 -5.89 -10.10
N LEU A 210 -4.83 -4.82 -10.27
CA LEU A 210 -4.49 -3.50 -9.75
C LEU A 210 -4.36 -3.53 -8.22
N GLU A 211 -5.32 -4.15 -7.54
CA GLU A 211 -5.27 -4.26 -6.09
C GLU A 211 -4.03 -5.04 -5.63
N ASN A 212 -3.75 -6.18 -6.27
CA ASN A 212 -2.61 -7.01 -5.94
C ASN A 212 -1.28 -6.28 -6.15
N GLU A 213 -1.11 -5.63 -7.31
CA GLU A 213 0.12 -4.91 -7.62
C GLU A 213 0.30 -3.67 -6.75
N TYR A 214 -0.77 -2.95 -6.42
CA TYR A 214 -0.72 -1.82 -5.50
C TYR A 214 -0.25 -2.25 -4.10
N LEU A 215 -0.85 -3.29 -3.54
CA LEU A 215 -0.50 -3.76 -2.20
C LEU A 215 0.90 -4.37 -2.15
N LYS A 216 1.34 -5.09 -3.19
CA LYS A 216 2.73 -5.55 -3.33
C LYS A 216 3.71 -4.38 -3.36
N ALA A 217 3.41 -3.32 -4.11
CA ALA A 217 4.26 -2.14 -4.19
C ALA A 217 4.38 -1.42 -2.83
N ILE A 218 3.29 -1.34 -2.06
CA ILE A 218 3.30 -0.81 -0.69
C ILE A 218 4.12 -1.69 0.26
N MET A 219 3.93 -3.01 0.19
CA MET A 219 4.67 -3.95 1.03
C MET A 219 6.18 -3.86 0.75
N ASP A 220 6.57 -3.77 -0.52
CA ASP A 220 7.96 -3.56 -0.90
C ASP A 220 8.51 -2.24 -0.37
N TYR A 221 7.74 -1.14 -0.50
CA TYR A 221 8.12 0.16 0.04
C TYR A 221 8.41 0.13 1.55
N TYR A 222 7.57 -0.52 2.36
CA TYR A 222 7.77 -0.54 3.81
C TYR A 222 8.86 -1.46 4.29
N THR A 223 8.96 -2.63 3.65
CA THR A 223 9.98 -3.59 4.03
C THR A 223 11.35 -3.17 3.51
N LEU A 224 11.40 -2.29 2.49
CA LEU A 224 12.60 -1.98 1.70
C LEU A 224 13.24 -3.28 1.15
N PHE A 225 12.46 -4.37 1.10
CA PHE A 225 13.04 -5.71 1.16
C PHE A 225 12.83 -6.54 -0.10
N MET A 226 12.03 -6.16 -1.10
CA MET A 226 11.84 -7.03 -2.26
C MET A 226 11.55 -6.27 -3.55
N THR A 227 12.62 -5.80 -4.18
CA THR A 227 12.65 -5.48 -5.63
C THR A 227 12.15 -6.65 -6.51
N THR A 228 11.99 -7.86 -5.95
CA THR A 228 11.41 -9.06 -6.55
C THR A 228 9.89 -9.20 -6.44
N LEU A 229 9.21 -8.55 -5.48
CA LEU A 229 7.77 -8.74 -5.27
C LEU A 229 6.90 -7.91 -6.19
N ALA A 230 7.25 -6.63 -6.30
CA ALA A 230 6.46 -5.69 -7.06
C ALA A 230 7.11 -5.51 -8.43
N GLN A 231 6.53 -6.19 -9.44
CA GLN A 231 6.87 -5.94 -10.84
C GLN A 231 6.55 -4.50 -11.27
N THR A 232 5.93 -3.70 -10.41
CA THR A 232 5.44 -2.34 -10.63
C THR A 232 6.34 -1.23 -10.11
N HIS A 233 7.40 -1.51 -9.35
CA HIS A 233 8.36 -0.46 -8.99
C HIS A 233 9.03 0.05 -10.25
N GLU A 234 8.78 1.32 -10.55
CA GLU A 234 9.23 2.01 -11.76
C GLU A 234 8.87 1.33 -13.09
N ARG A 235 8.13 0.23 -13.12
CA ARG A 235 7.63 -0.45 -14.31
C ARG A 235 6.11 -0.38 -14.33
N LYS A 236 5.51 -0.44 -15.52
CA LYS A 236 4.05 -0.59 -15.66
C LYS A 236 3.67 -1.88 -16.37
N ILE A 237 2.45 -2.34 -16.10
CA ILE A 237 1.79 -3.44 -16.78
C ILE A 237 0.77 -2.82 -17.74
N LEU A 238 0.86 -3.18 -19.02
CA LEU A 238 -0.13 -2.84 -20.03
C LEU A 238 -1.19 -3.94 -20.07
N ILE A 239 -2.46 -3.55 -20.11
CA ILE A 239 -3.60 -4.46 -20.22
C ILE A 239 -4.20 -4.29 -21.60
N GLU A 240 -4.17 -5.38 -22.36
CA GLU A 240 -4.77 -5.48 -23.67
C GLU A 240 -5.72 -6.67 -23.68
N TYR A 241 -6.62 -6.75 -24.67
CA TYR A 241 -7.66 -7.78 -24.69
C TYR A 241 -7.07 -9.20 -24.55
N GLY A 242 -7.31 -9.84 -23.40
CA GLY A 242 -6.84 -11.19 -23.08
C GLY A 242 -5.35 -11.32 -22.72
N SER A 243 -4.58 -10.23 -22.65
CA SER A 243 -3.15 -10.29 -22.33
C SER A 243 -2.70 -9.17 -21.39
N CYS A 244 -1.60 -9.42 -20.70
CA CYS A 244 -0.91 -8.40 -19.93
C CYS A 244 0.58 -8.39 -20.24
N SER A 245 1.15 -7.19 -20.38
CA SER A 245 2.52 -6.98 -20.81
C SER A 245 3.30 -6.16 -19.79
N SER A 246 4.41 -6.68 -19.32
CA SER A 246 5.33 -5.97 -18.43
C SER A 246 6.35 -5.15 -19.21
N THR A 247 6.62 -3.95 -18.74
CA THR A 247 7.51 -2.99 -19.41
C THR A 247 8.89 -2.90 -18.75
N THR A 248 9.83 -2.29 -19.46
CA THR A 248 11.09 -1.78 -18.88
C THR A 248 10.82 -0.74 -17.81
N VAL A 249 11.80 -0.54 -16.94
CA VAL A 249 11.80 0.56 -15.98
C VAL A 249 11.64 1.89 -16.71
N ILE A 250 10.70 2.70 -16.23
CA ILE A 250 10.40 4.07 -16.61
C ILE A 250 11.02 4.94 -15.51
N PRO A 251 12.14 5.62 -15.79
CA PRO A 251 12.77 6.44 -14.78
C PRO A 251 11.90 7.67 -14.48
N PRO A 252 11.68 8.03 -13.20
CA PRO A 252 10.93 9.24 -12.83
C PRO A 252 11.72 10.53 -13.11
N ARG A 253 12.94 10.40 -13.64
CA ARG A 253 13.82 11.49 -14.05
C ARG A 253 14.28 11.29 -15.48
N SER A 254 14.35 12.38 -16.22
CA SER A 254 14.97 12.42 -17.54
C SER A 254 16.43 12.87 -17.39
N PRO A 255 17.40 12.22 -18.07
CA PRO A 255 18.79 12.67 -18.10
C PRO A 255 18.97 14.08 -18.68
N ARG A 256 17.98 14.57 -19.43
CA ARG A 256 17.98 15.91 -20.06
C ARG A 256 17.21 16.96 -19.26
N CYS A 257 16.68 16.61 -18.09
CA CYS A 257 15.85 17.50 -17.28
C CYS A 257 16.72 18.55 -16.58
N THR A 258 16.35 19.83 -16.64
CA THR A 258 17.03 20.93 -15.92
C THR A 258 16.93 20.81 -14.41
N CYS A 259 15.96 20.04 -13.89
CA CYS A 259 15.86 19.67 -12.47
C CYS A 259 17.12 18.96 -11.92
N TYR A 260 17.97 18.42 -12.80
CA TYR A 260 19.26 17.83 -12.45
C TYR A 260 20.29 18.90 -12.00
N ILE A 261 20.25 20.08 -12.63
CA ILE A 261 21.26 21.14 -12.49
C ILE A 261 21.12 21.87 -11.14
N GLU A 262 19.89 22.06 -10.66
CA GLU A 262 19.62 22.76 -9.39
C GLU A 262 20.00 21.91 -8.15
N SER A 263 19.97 20.58 -8.24
CA SER A 263 20.35 19.71 -7.11
C SER A 263 21.85 19.59 -6.85
N GLN A 264 22.70 20.08 -7.77
CA GLN A 264 24.17 20.11 -7.59
C GLN A 264 24.73 21.52 -7.35
N SER A 265 23.95 22.57 -7.64
CA SER A 265 24.39 23.96 -7.46
C SER A 265 24.17 24.47 -6.02
N GLY A 266 23.44 23.74 -5.18
CA GLY A 266 23.20 24.07 -3.77
C GLY A 266 24.24 23.56 -2.76
N SER A 267 25.32 22.89 -3.18
CA SER A 267 26.34 22.33 -2.25
C SER A 267 27.69 23.04 -2.26
N PHE A 268 27.80 24.23 -2.88
CA PHE A 268 29.06 24.98 -2.97
C PHE A 268 28.94 26.48 -2.62
N ALA A 269 27.79 26.92 -2.13
CA ALA A 269 27.57 28.32 -1.75
C ALA A 269 27.14 28.42 -0.28
N ASP A 270 27.97 27.89 0.62
CA ASP A 270 28.03 28.29 2.03
C ASP A 270 29.45 27.96 2.52
N THR A 271 30.39 28.81 2.11
CA THR A 271 31.68 29.04 2.79
C THR A 271 31.50 30.03 3.91
#